data_AF-U5S432-F1
#
_entry.id   AF-U5S432-F1
#
_cell.length_a   1.000
_cell.length_b   1.000
_cell.length_c   1.000
_cell.angle_alpha   90.00
_cell.angle_beta   90.00
_cell.angle_gamma   90.00
#
_symmetry.space_group_name_H-M   'P 1'
#
loop_
_entity.id
_entity.type
_entity.pdbx_description
1 polymer ?
#
loop_
_entity_poly.entity_id
_entity_poly.type
_entity_poly.pdbx_seq_one_letter_code
_entity_poly.pdbx_strand_id
1 'polypeptide(L)'
;MICHFQEFVRGLGYQALNMSGLYFSNPMSIITGLGEHGRMSSPAIHPKNGTTNRANGWTILTDLPLASTKPIDFGAMKFCET
;
A
#
# COMPACT_ATOMS: atom_id res chain seq x y z
N MET A 1 -15.23 -5.13 1.24
CA MET A 1 -14.93 -3.68 1.23
C MET A 1 -14.27 -3.23 -0.07
N ILE A 2 -13.21 -3.89 -0.55
CA ILE A 2 -12.47 -3.47 -1.76
C ILE A 2 -13.31 -3.51 -3.06
N CYS A 3 -14.28 -4.43 -3.15
CA CYS A 3 -15.19 -4.52 -4.30
C CYS A 3 -16.05 -3.26 -4.46
N HIS A 4 -16.43 -2.58 -3.37
CA HIS A 4 -17.24 -1.36 -3.48
C HIS A 4 -16.45 -0.20 -4.12
N PHE A 5 -15.17 -0.07 -3.78
CA PHE A 5 -14.31 0.93 -4.42
C PHE A 5 -14.03 0.57 -5.89
N GLN A 6 -13.86 -0.71 -6.19
CA GLN A 6 -13.71 -1.17 -7.57
C GLN A 6 -14.93 -0.79 -8.42
N GLU A 7 -16.15 -1.07 -7.95
CA GLU A 7 -17.37 -0.70 -8.67
C GLU A 7 -17.57 0.82 -8.75
N PHE A 8 -17.13 1.56 -7.73
CA PHE A 8 -17.12 3.03 -7.78
C PHE A 8 -16.23 3.55 -8.91
N VAL A 9 -14.99 3.07 -9.02
CA VAL A 9 -14.07 3.48 -10.09
C VAL A 9 -14.57 3.06 -11.47
N ARG A 10 -15.20 1.88 -11.58
CA ARG A 10 -15.87 1.43 -12.81
C ARG A 10 -17.06 2.32 -13.18
N GLY A 11 -17.82 2.79 -12.19
CA GLY A 11 -18.90 3.76 -12.39
C GLY A 11 -18.42 5.13 -12.90
N LEU A 12 -17.16 5.49 -12.64
CA LEU A 12 -16.52 6.68 -13.20
C LEU A 12 -16.05 6.50 -14.66
N GLY A 13 -16.19 5.29 -15.22
CA GLY A 13 -15.76 4.96 -16.59
C GLY A 13 -14.31 4.48 -16.71
N TYR A 14 -13.64 4.20 -15.60
CA TYR A 14 -12.26 3.72 -15.56
C TYR A 14 -12.19 2.22 -15.24
N GLN A 15 -11.16 1.54 -15.72
CA GLN A 15 -10.88 0.16 -15.37
C GLN A 15 -10.36 0.09 -13.92
N ALA A 16 -10.85 -0.86 -13.13
CA ALA A 16 -10.33 -1.13 -11.80
C ALA A 16 -10.21 -2.64 -11.58
N LEU A 17 -8.98 -3.11 -11.33
CA LEU A 17 -8.63 -4.51 -11.10
C LEU A 17 -8.19 -4.68 -9.65
N ASN A 18 -8.94 -5.46 -8.89
CA ASN A 18 -8.52 -5.87 -7.56
C ASN A 18 -7.37 -6.88 -7.65
N MET A 19 -6.22 -6.48 -7.10
CA MET A 19 -4.98 -7.27 -7.12
C MET A 19 -4.64 -7.86 -5.75
N SER A 20 -5.61 -7.86 -4.82
CA SER A 20 -5.43 -8.41 -3.47
C SER A 20 -5.01 -9.88 -3.52
N GLY A 21 -3.88 -10.21 -2.90
CA GLY A 21 -3.35 -11.58 -2.80
C GLY A 21 -2.51 -12.06 -3.98
N LEU A 22 -2.56 -11.40 -5.14
CA LEU A 22 -1.75 -11.73 -6.32
C LEU A 22 -0.53 -10.81 -6.48
N TYR A 23 -0.53 -9.68 -5.78
CA TYR A 23 0.43 -8.60 -5.99
C TYR A 23 1.38 -8.41 -4.81
N PHE A 24 2.56 -7.84 -5.09
CA PHE A 24 3.57 -7.54 -4.08
C PHE A 24 3.12 -6.35 -3.20
N SER A 25 2.27 -6.65 -2.22
CA SER A 25 1.70 -5.68 -1.25
C SER A 25 2.75 -4.84 -0.53
N ASN A 26 3.86 -5.46 -0.15
CA ASN A 26 4.92 -4.84 0.62
C ASN A 26 5.69 -3.74 -0.14
N PRO A 27 6.28 -3.98 -1.32
CA PRO A 27 6.95 -2.93 -2.08
C PRO A 27 6.00 -1.80 -2.48
N MET A 28 4.73 -2.12 -2.77
CA MET A 28 3.72 -1.09 -3.07
C MET A 28 3.47 -0.15 -1.90
N SER A 29 3.40 -0.70 -0.69
CA SER A 29 3.23 0.10 0.52
C SER A 29 4.40 1.05 0.74
N ILE A 30 5.61 0.67 0.31
CA ILE A 30 6.82 1.49 0.41
C ILE A 30 6.81 2.61 -0.64
N ILE A 31 6.57 2.28 -1.92
CA ILE A 31 6.62 3.29 -2.99
C ILE A 31 5.48 4.30 -2.89
N THR A 32 4.33 3.91 -2.34
CA THR A 32 3.18 4.82 -2.11
C THR A 32 3.32 5.61 -0.82
N GLY A 33 4.35 5.36 -0.01
CA GLY A 33 4.57 6.07 1.26
C GLY A 33 3.62 5.66 2.38
N LEU A 34 3.00 4.48 2.31
CA LEU A 34 2.15 3.94 3.37
C LEU A 34 2.98 3.44 4.57
N GLY A 35 4.21 3.00 4.33
CA GLY A 35 5.08 2.46 5.37
C GLY A 35 6.51 2.25 4.89
N GLU A 36 7.38 1.89 5.82
CA GLU A 36 8.76 1.52 5.52
C GLU A 36 9.02 0.04 5.67
N HIS A 37 10.06 -0.43 4.99
CA HIS A 37 10.59 -1.76 5.22
C HIS A 37 11.25 -1.82 6.61
N GLY A 38 11.23 -3.01 7.21
CA GLY A 38 11.89 -3.25 8.49
C GLY A 38 12.31 -4.70 8.64
N ARG A 39 12.91 -5.05 9.79
CA ARG A 39 13.53 -6.36 10.07
C ARG A 39 12.61 -7.55 9.80
N MET A 40 11.31 -7.42 10.07
CA MET A 40 10.31 -8.49 9.86
C MET A 40 10.03 -8.79 8.37
N SER A 41 10.58 -8.01 7.44
CA SER A 41 10.41 -8.10 5.99
C SER A 41 8.99 -7.82 5.49
N SER A 42 7.95 -8.43 6.07
CA SER A 42 6.54 -8.17 5.76
C SER A 42 5.68 -8.35 7.02
N PRO A 43 4.72 -7.45 7.30
CA PRO A 43 4.30 -6.28 6.52
C PRO A 43 5.19 -5.04 6.74
N ALA A 44 5.10 -4.06 5.82
CA ALA A 44 5.69 -2.73 6.01
C ALA A 44 5.19 -2.05 7.30
N ILE A 45 6.08 -1.32 7.97
CA ILE A 45 5.83 -0.65 9.24
C ILE A 45 5.15 0.69 8.94
N HIS A 46 3.94 0.88 9.46
CA HIS A 46 3.22 2.14 9.38
C HIS A 46 3.56 3.05 10.58
N PRO A 47 3.79 4.37 10.40
CA PRO A 47 4.24 5.26 11.48
C PRO A 47 3.27 5.31 12.68
N LYS A 48 1.96 5.25 12.42
CA LYS A 48 0.93 5.29 13.49
C LYS A 48 0.58 3.91 14.09
N ASN A 49 0.55 2.87 13.26
CA ASN A 49 -0.08 1.58 13.58
C ASN A 49 0.93 0.43 13.63
N GLY A 50 2.22 0.73 13.46
CA GLY A 50 3.28 -0.26 13.37
C GLY A 50 3.00 -1.31 12.29
N THR A 51 3.23 -2.57 12.64
CA THR A 51 3.06 -3.74 11.76
C THR A 51 1.64 -4.30 11.78
N THR A 52 0.74 -3.76 12.61
CA THR A 52 -0.65 -4.23 12.71
C THR A 52 -1.52 -3.70 11.56
N ASN A 53 -1.00 -2.77 10.73
CA ASN A 53 -1.73 -2.25 9.59
C ASN A 53 -1.93 -3.32 8.50
N ARG A 54 -3.18 -3.78 8.33
CA ARG A 54 -3.55 -4.75 7.28
C ARG A 54 -3.84 -4.11 5.92
N ALA A 55 -3.92 -2.77 5.86
CA ALA A 55 -4.19 -2.05 4.62
C ALA A 55 -3.08 -2.22 3.57
N ASN A 56 -1.87 -2.62 3.99
CA ASN A 56 -0.74 -2.87 3.10
C ASN A 56 -1.05 -3.94 2.03
N GLY A 57 -1.99 -4.86 2.30
CA GLY A 57 -2.38 -5.96 1.39
C GLY A 57 -3.45 -5.61 0.36
N TRP A 58 -3.98 -4.39 0.38
CA TRP A 58 -5.11 -3.97 -0.42
C TRP A 58 -4.62 -3.07 -1.56
N THR A 59 -4.69 -3.57 -2.80
CA THR A 59 -4.23 -2.81 -3.97
C THR A 59 -5.22 -2.98 -5.11
N ILE A 60 -5.56 -1.86 -5.75
CA ILE A 60 -6.38 -1.80 -6.95
C ILE A 60 -5.54 -1.15 -8.03
N LEU A 61 -5.38 -1.85 -9.15
CA LEU A 61 -4.76 -1.30 -10.34
C LEU A 61 -5.85 -0.63 -11.17
N THR A 62 -5.63 0.63 -11.53
CA THR A 62 -6.59 1.41 -12.31
C THR A 62 -5.87 2.34 -13.28
N ASP A 63 -6.55 2.69 -14.37
CA ASP A 63 -6.16 3.70 -15.36
C ASP A 63 -6.65 5.12 -14.99
N LEU A 64 -7.34 5.28 -13.85
CA LEU A 64 -7.72 6.57 -13.32
C LEU A 64 -6.47 7.44 -13.06
N PRO A 65 -6.39 8.67 -13.62
CA PRO A 65 -5.25 9.55 -13.39
C PRO A 65 -5.25 10.03 -11.94
N LEU A 66 -4.33 9.49 -11.14
CA LEU A 66 -4.12 9.83 -9.74
C LEU A 66 -2.74 10.46 -9.54
N ALA A 67 -2.66 11.44 -8.63
CA ALA A 67 -1.38 12.00 -8.23
C ALA A 67 -0.55 10.96 -7.45
N SER A 68 0.69 10.74 -7.88
CA SER A 68 1.60 9.85 -7.18
C SER A 68 2.01 10.45 -5.83
N THR A 69 1.89 9.65 -4.77
CA THR A 69 2.39 9.99 -3.44
C THR A 69 3.89 9.70 -3.35
N LYS A 70 4.57 10.42 -2.45
CA LYS A 70 6.01 10.23 -2.23
C LYS A 70 6.24 9.13 -1.19
N PRO A 71 7.33 8.36 -1.29
CA PRO A 71 7.81 7.49 -0.21
C PRO A 71 8.05 8.27 1.08
N ILE A 72 8.02 7.57 2.21
CA ILE A 72 8.28 8.14 3.55
C ILE A 72 9.62 7.63 4.11
N ASP A 73 10.25 8.46 4.95
CA ASP A 73 11.39 8.10 5.80
C ASP A 73 11.14 8.61 7.23
N PHE A 74 10.80 7.70 8.14
CA PHE A 74 10.65 7.87 9.58
C PHE A 74 11.74 7.13 10.36
N GLY A 75 12.75 6.60 9.68
CA GLY A 75 13.89 5.92 10.30
C GLY A 75 13.61 4.49 10.76
N ALA A 76 12.63 3.81 10.18
CA ALA A 76 12.30 2.43 10.56
C ALA A 76 13.48 1.48 10.32
N MET A 77 14.20 1.70 9.20
CA MET A 77 15.39 0.93 8.85
C MET A 77 16.50 1.10 9.89
N LYS A 78 16.78 2.35 10.32
CA LYS A 78 17.80 2.64 11.34
C LYS A 78 17.45 2.02 12.68
N PHE A 79 16.18 2.06 13.06
CA PHE A 79 15.69 1.35 14.25
C PHE A 79 15.88 -0.17 14.15
N CYS A 80 15.73 -0.73 12.96
CA CYS A 80 15.91 -2.15 12.68
C CYS A 80 17.38 -2.58 12.51
N GLU A 81 18.36 -1.67 12.53
CA GLU A 81 19.78 -2.02 12.42
C GLU A 81 20.35 -2.44 13.78
N THR A 82 19.89 -1.80 14.86
CA THR A 82 20.22 -2.14 16.25
C THR A 82 19.52 -3.41 16.72
#